data_AF-A0AAN8IHF4-F1
#
_entry.id   AF-A0AAN8IHF4-F1
#
_cell.length_a   1.000
_cell.length_b   1.000
_cell.length_c   1.000
_cell.angle_alpha   90.00
_cell.angle_beta   90.00
_cell.angle_gamma   90.00
#
_symmetry.space_group_name_H-M   'P 1'
#
loop_
_entity.id
_entity.type
_entity.pdbx_description
1 polymer ?
#
loop_
_entity_poly.entity_id
_entity_poly.type
_entity_poly.pdbx_seq_one_letter_code
_entity_poly.pdbx_strand_id
1 'polypeptide(L)' 'MSGIMSRLVAGGASMTRALLGVRNPLMLESTAGFKVKTRLKLRCKSCYFIRVNGRMHVECNEHPRHKAREIFNVKLLW' A
#
# COMPACT_ATOMS: atom_id res chain seq x y z
N MET A 1 27.88 42.44 -14.82
CA MET A 1 27.80 42.14 -13.37
C MET A 1 26.50 41.38 -13.07
N SER A 2 26.34 40.17 -13.61
CA SER A 2 25.04 39.47 -13.65
C SER A 2 25.09 38.00 -13.18
N GLY A 3 26.14 37.61 -12.44
CA GLY A 3 26.34 36.22 -12.00
C GLY A 3 25.76 35.87 -10.62
N ILE A 4 25.29 36.86 -9.86
CA ILE A 4 24.89 36.67 -8.45
C ILE A 4 23.43 36.18 -8.35
N MET A 5 22.58 36.60 -9.29
CA MET A 5 21.15 36.27 -9.28
C MET A 5 20.85 34.83 -9.69
N SER A 6 21.71 34.18 -10.49
CA SER A 6 21.49 32.78 -10.90
C SER A 6 21.74 31.75 -9.78
N ARG A 7 22.54 32.09 -8.77
CA ARG A 7 22.89 31.17 -7.67
C ARG A 7 21.79 31.05 -6.63
N LEU A 8 21.05 32.13 -6.36
CA LEU A 8 19.93 32.12 -5.42
C LEU A 8 18.72 31.34 -5.94
N VAL A 9 18.48 31.37 -7.25
CA VAL A 9 17.37 30.63 -7.88
C VAL A 9 17.61 29.11 -7.86
N ALA A 10 18.85 28.65 -8.04
CA ALA A 10 19.20 27.23 -7.99
C ALA A 10 19.02 26.61 -6.58
N GLY A 11 19.34 27.37 -5.52
CA GLY A 11 19.16 26.92 -4.14
C GLY A 11 17.68 26.81 -3.73
N GLY A 12 16.85 27.76 -4.17
CA GLY A 12 15.41 27.77 -3.88
C GLY A 12 14.64 26.62 -4.54
N ALA A 13 15.06 26.19 -5.74
CA ALA A 13 14.45 25.05 -6.44
C ALA A 13 14.65 23.70 -5.71
N SER A 14 15.69 23.59 -4.87
CA SER A 14 15.94 22.38 -4.09
C SER A 14 15.01 22.27 -2.88
N MET A 15 14.64 23.41 -2.27
CA MET A 15 13.76 23.45 -1.10
C MET A 15 12.27 23.24 -1.45
N THR A 16 11.83 23.71 -2.61
CA THR A 16 10.43 23.50 -3.06
C THR A 16 10.13 22.05 -3.43
N ARG A 17 11.14 21.26 -3.84
CA ARG A 17 10.99 19.81 -4.09
C ARG A 17 10.63 19.03 -2.81
N ALA A 18 11.10 19.48 -1.65
CA ALA A 18 10.78 18.85 -0.36
C ALA A 18 9.33 19.14 0.09
N LEU A 19 8.82 20.34 -0.20
CA LEU A 19 7.48 20.77 0.20
C LEU A 19 6.37 20.26 -0.73
N LEU A 20 6.67 20.07 -2.02
CA LEU A 20 5.71 19.58 -3.01
C LEU A 20 5.64 18.05 -3.12
N GLY A 21 6.28 17.32 -2.19
CA GLY A 21 6.23 15.87 -2.16
C GLY A 21 6.74 15.23 -3.45
N VAL A 22 7.87 15.72 -3.98
CA VAL A 22 8.55 15.05 -5.09
C VAL A 22 8.90 13.65 -4.62
N ARG A 23 8.14 12.70 -5.16
CA ARG A 23 8.06 11.31 -4.74
C ARG A 23 9.45 10.72 -4.72
N ASN A 24 9.88 10.27 -3.55
CA ASN A 24 11.03 9.41 -3.42
C ASN A 24 10.80 8.18 -4.34
N PRO A 25 11.68 7.85 -5.30
CA PRO A 25 11.54 6.65 -6.12
C PRO A 25 11.63 5.35 -5.30
N LEU A 26 12.00 5.44 -4.02
CA LEU A 26 11.89 4.39 -3.01
C LEU A 26 10.54 4.38 -2.28
N MET A 27 9.50 5.05 -2.80
CA MET A 27 8.11 4.81 -2.38
C MET A 27 7.73 3.41 -2.83
N LEU A 28 8.13 2.47 -1.97
CA LEU A 28 7.78 1.07 -1.93
C LEU A 28 6.38 0.89 -2.51
N GLU A 29 6.32 0.23 -3.67
CA GLU A 29 5.10 -0.32 -4.25
C GLU A 29 4.31 -0.93 -3.09
N SER A 30 3.24 -0.28 -2.66
CA SER A 30 2.36 -0.84 -1.64
C SER A 30 1.64 -1.98 -2.34
N THR A 31 2.31 -3.13 -2.37
CA THR A 31 1.73 -4.39 -2.80
C THR A 31 0.44 -4.51 -2.01
N ALA A 32 -0.68 -4.42 -2.73
CA ALA A 32 -2.01 -4.42 -2.13
C ALA A 32 -2.21 -5.78 -1.46
N GLY A 33 -1.78 -5.88 -0.20
CA GLY A 33 -1.90 -7.07 0.61
C GLY A 33 -3.35 -7.38 0.94
N PHE A 34 -3.55 -8.50 1.63
CA PHE A 34 -4.88 -8.88 2.10
C PHE A 34 -5.41 -7.88 3.13
N LYS A 35 -6.63 -7.38 2.94
CA LYS A 35 -7.30 -6.60 3.98
C LYS A 35 -7.79 -7.53 5.09
N VAL A 36 -7.28 -7.36 6.30
CA VAL A 36 -7.72 -8.15 7.46
C VAL A 36 -9.13 -7.73 7.88
N LYS A 37 -10.03 -8.70 8.09
CA LYS A 37 -11.42 -8.50 8.51
C LYS A 37 -11.87 -9.60 9.46
N THR A 38 -12.76 -9.25 10.40
CA THR A 38 -13.46 -10.22 11.27
C THR A 38 -14.38 -11.14 10.46
N ARG A 39 -15.17 -10.56 9.55
CA ARG A 39 -16.11 -11.30 8.71
C ARG A 39 -15.74 -11.15 7.24
N LEU A 40 -15.48 -12.29 6.61
CA LEU A 40 -15.19 -12.35 5.19
C LEU A 40 -16.48 -12.47 4.38
N LYS A 41 -16.49 -11.84 3.21
CA LYS A 41 -17.60 -11.92 2.25
C LYS A 41 -17.07 -11.89 0.84
N LEU A 42 -17.70 -12.65 -0.04
CA LEU A 42 -17.45 -12.60 -1.48
C LEU A 42 -18.13 -11.35 -2.03
N ARG A 43 -17.41 -10.61 -2.89
CA ARG A 43 -17.92 -9.36 -3.51
C ARG A 43 -18.26 -9.53 -4.98
N CYS A 44 -17.72 -10.58 -5.59
CA CYS A 44 -17.70 -10.83 -7.03
C CYS A 44 -17.86 -12.32 -7.29
N LYS A 45 -18.15 -12.71 -8.54
CA LYS A 45 -18.32 -14.11 -8.93
C LYS A 45 -17.00 -14.90 -8.92
N SER A 46 -15.89 -14.23 -9.22
CA SER A 46 -14.53 -14.79 -9.23
C SER A 46 -13.88 -14.83 -7.85
N CYS A 47 -14.56 -14.31 -6.81
CA CYS A 47 -14.09 -14.30 -5.45
C CYS A 47 -14.34 -15.69 -4.84
N TYR A 48 -13.34 -16.30 -4.22
CA TYR A 48 -13.49 -17.61 -3.57
C TYR A 48 -12.79 -17.67 -2.21
N PHE A 49 -13.21 -18.63 -1.39
CA PHE A 49 -12.63 -18.87 -0.09
C PHE A 49 -11.50 -19.89 -0.17
N ILE A 50 -10.42 -19.64 0.56
CA ILE A 50 -9.29 -20.57 0.72
C ILE A 50 -8.85 -20.59 2.19
N ARG A 51 -8.45 -21.75 2.70
CA ARG A 51 -7.77 -21.87 3.99
C ARG A 51 -6.27 -21.88 3.79
N VAL A 52 -5.58 -20.96 4.47
CA VAL A 52 -4.12 -20.88 4.47
C VAL A 52 -3.66 -20.72 5.91
N ASN A 53 -2.75 -21.58 6.38
CA ASN A 53 -2.19 -21.55 7.74
C ASN A 53 -3.27 -21.47 8.85
N GLY A 54 -4.35 -22.22 8.68
CA GLY A 54 -5.47 -22.26 9.62
C GLY A 54 -6.40 -21.04 9.60
N ARG A 55 -6.18 -20.06 8.72
CA ARG A 55 -7.03 -18.86 8.58
C ARG A 55 -7.85 -18.91 7.31
N MET A 56 -9.05 -18.34 7.34
CA MET A 56 -9.83 -18.13 6.13
C MET A 56 -9.33 -16.91 5.35
N HIS A 57 -9.23 -17.04 4.04
CA HIS A 57 -8.86 -15.98 3.11
C HIS A 57 -9.90 -15.91 2.00
N VAL A 58 -10.11 -14.71 1.46
CA VAL A 58 -10.82 -14.47 0.20
C VAL A 58 -9.77 -14.08 -0.83
N GLU A 59 -9.66 -14.87 -1.88
CA GLU A 59 -8.82 -14.58 -3.04
C GLU A 59 -9.71 -14.15 -4.21
N CYS A 60 -9.17 -13.31 -5.09
CA CYS A 60 -9.82 -12.91 -6.32
C CYS A 60 -8.74 -12.60 -7.36
N ASN A 61 -8.87 -13.21 -8.54
CA ASN A 61 -7.91 -13.05 -9.63
C ASN A 61 -8.18 -11.76 -10.43
N GLU A 62 -9.45 -11.38 -10.60
CA GLU A 62 -9.85 -10.20 -11.39
C GLU A 62 -9.64 -8.88 -10.63
N HIS A 63 -9.85 -8.89 -9.31
CA HIS A 63 -9.88 -7.68 -8.48
C HIS A 63 -9.06 -7.86 -7.21
N PRO A 64 -7.80 -7.38 -7.17
CA PRO A 64 -6.93 -7.52 -6.00
C PRO A 64 -7.48 -6.80 -4.76
N ARG A 65 -8.33 -5.78 -4.96
CA ARG A 65 -9.01 -5.06 -3.87
C ARG A 65 -10.01 -5.90 -3.08
N HIS A 66 -10.40 -7.08 -3.58
CA HIS A 66 -11.29 -8.01 -2.88
C HIS A 66 -10.55 -8.95 -1.94
N LYS A 67 -9.21 -9.04 -2.06
CA LYS A 67 -8.40 -9.92 -1.23
C LYS A 67 -8.53 -9.54 0.24
N ALA A 68 -9.00 -10.48 1.04
CA ALA A 68 -9.22 -10.28 2.46
C ALA A 68 -8.82 -11.51 3.27
N ARG A 69 -8.45 -11.31 4.54
CA ARG A 69 -8.00 -12.38 5.43
C ARG A 69 -8.67 -12.28 6.78
N GLU A 70 -8.94 -13.41 7.39
CA GLU A 70 -9.43 -13.49 8.75
C GLU A 70 -8.38 -12.97 9.75
N ILE A 71 -8.85 -12.37 10.85
CA ILE A 71 -7.96 -11.98 11.95
C ILE A 71 -7.31 -13.24 12.51
N PHE A 72 -6.02 -13.15 12.82
CA PHE A 72 -5.37 -14.24 13.52
C PHE A 72 -5.87 -14.32 14.95
N ASN A 73 -6.39 -15.48 15.35
CA ASN A 73 -6.66 -15.71 16.75
C ASN A 73 -5.33 -15.99 17.47
N VAL A 74 -4.77 -14.93 18.08
CA VAL A 74 -3.56 -15.03 18.90
C VAL A 74 -3.80 -15.94 20.11
N LYS A 75 -5.05 -16.14 20.55
CA LYS A 75 -5.35 -17.01 21.68
C LYS A 75 -5.14 -18.51 21.42
N LEU A 76 -4.88 -18.90 20.17
CA LEU A 76 -4.52 -20.27 19.80
C LEU A 76 -3.01 -20.52 19.87
N LEU A 77 -2.20 -19.53 20.27
CA LEU A 77 -0.74 -19.64 20.34
C LEU A 77 -0.20 -20.01 21.74
N TRP A 78 -1.06 -20.03 22.76
CA TRP A 78 -0.72 -20.33 24.17
C TRP A 78 -1.71 -21.35 24.75
#